data_AF-A0A714KQE7-F1
#
_entry.id   AF-A0A714KQE7-F1
#
_cell.length_a   1.000
_cell.length_b   1.000
_cell.length_c   1.000
_cell.angle_alpha   90.00
_cell.angle_beta   90.00
_cell.angle_gamma   90.00
#
_symmetry.space_group_name_H-M   'P 1'
#
loop_
_entity.id
_entity.type
_entity.pdbx_description
1 polymer ?
#
loop_
_entity_poly.entity_id
_entity_poly.type
_entity_poly.pdbx_seq_one_letter_code
_entity_poly.pdbx_strand_id
1 'polypeptide(L)'
;LLPVTLSDAQVDELFALVKANPGIKFEVDLEAQVVKAGDKTYSFKIDDFRRHCMLNGLDSIGLTLQHEDAIAEYEDKQPEFMR
;
A
#
# COMPACT_ATOMS: atom_id res chain seq x y z
N LEU A 1 -2.74 7.11 -2.28
CA LEU A 1 -1.38 7.68 -2.44
C LEU A 1 -0.40 6.85 -1.60
N LEU A 2 0.70 6.37 -2.20
CA LEU A 2 1.71 5.52 -1.54
C LEU A 2 2.92 6.36 -1.09
N PRO A 3 3.06 6.70 0.20
CA PRO A 3 4.26 7.36 0.68
C PRO A 3 5.43 6.37 0.75
N VAL A 4 6.52 6.69 0.04
CA VAL A 4 7.76 5.90 0.01
C VAL A 4 8.82 6.64 0.81
N THR A 5 9.38 5.99 1.83
CA THR A 5 10.47 6.56 2.63
C THR A 5 11.81 6.06 2.12
N LEU A 6 12.67 6.99 1.69
CA LEU A 6 14.03 6.76 1.23
C LEU A 6 14.99 7.65 2.03
N SER A 7 16.29 7.35 1.98
CA SER A 7 17.31 8.23 2.57
C SER A 7 17.53 9.48 1.71
N ASP A 8 18.04 10.54 2.33
CA ASP A 8 18.31 11.82 1.66
C ASP A 8 19.23 11.64 0.43
N ALA A 9 20.28 10.83 0.57
CA ALA A 9 21.19 10.51 -0.52
C ALA A 9 20.50 9.78 -1.70
N GLN A 10 19.59 8.85 -1.40
CA GLN A 10 18.81 8.16 -2.43
C GLN A 10 17.88 9.12 -3.16
N VAL A 11 17.24 10.04 -2.42
CA VAL A 11 16.37 11.07 -3.02
C VAL A 11 17.17 11.99 -3.94
N ASP A 12 18.35 12.43 -3.54
CA ASP A 12 19.21 13.28 -4.37
C ASP A 12 19.66 12.55 -5.65
N GLU A 13 20.03 11.27 -5.54
CA GLU A 13 20.34 10.42 -6.69
C GLU A 13 19.15 10.28 -7.65
N LEU A 14 17.93 10.14 -7.14
CA LEU A 14 16.72 10.07 -7.96
C LEU A 14 16.51 11.39 -8.72
N PHE A 15 16.69 12.54 -8.07
CA PHE A 15 16.61 13.84 -8.73
C PHE A 15 17.68 14.01 -9.81
N ALA A 16 18.92 13.58 -9.55
CA ALA A 16 19.98 13.60 -10.54
C ALA A 16 19.64 12.71 -11.75
N LEU A 17 19.05 11.54 -11.50
CA LEU A 17 18.67 10.57 -12.51
C LEU A 17 17.53 11.08 -13.42
N VAL A 18 16.53 11.78 -12.86
CA VAL A 18 15.49 12.48 -13.64
C VAL A 18 16.07 13.62 -14.47
N LYS A 19 16.98 14.41 -13.89
CA LYS A 19 17.64 15.51 -14.61
C LYS A 19 18.48 15.01 -15.79
N ALA A 20 19.19 13.89 -15.60
CA ALA A 20 20.01 13.28 -16.64
C ALA A 20 19.16 12.58 -17.72
N ASN A 21 18.02 12.01 -17.34
CA ASN A 21 17.14 11.24 -18.23
C ASN A 21 15.70 11.79 -18.17
N PRO A 22 15.42 12.91 -18.86
CA PRO A 22 14.06 13.43 -18.92
C PRO A 22 13.10 12.40 -19.52
N GLY A 23 12.03 12.09 -18.78
CA GLY A 23 11.04 11.06 -19.16
C GLY A 23 11.34 9.66 -18.62
N ILE A 24 12.33 9.50 -17.73
CA ILE A 24 12.58 8.23 -17.04
C ILE A 24 11.34 7.75 -16.28
N LYS A 25 11.10 6.44 -16.35
CA LYS A 25 10.02 5.76 -15.63
C LYS A 25 10.51 5.21 -14.31
N PHE A 26 9.65 5.32 -13.31
CA PHE A 26 9.81 4.69 -12.02
C PHE A 26 8.80 3.56 -11.91
N GLU A 27 9.28 2.37 -11.55
CA GLU A 27 8.44 1.23 -11.21
C GLU A 27 8.48 1.03 -9.70
N VAL A 28 7.32 0.99 -9.06
CA VAL A 28 7.22 0.75 -7.62
C VAL A 28 6.60 -0.62 -7.41
N ASP A 29 7.41 -1.54 -6.89
CA ASP A 29 7.00 -2.88 -6.50
C ASP A 29 6.67 -2.89 -5.01
N LEU A 30 5.38 -2.96 -4.69
CA LEU A 30 4.89 -2.95 -3.32
C LEU A 30 5.05 -4.32 -2.63
N GLU A 31 5.08 -5.40 -3.40
CA GLU A 31 5.25 -6.76 -2.85
C GLU A 31 6.67 -6.95 -2.34
N ALA A 32 7.66 -6.60 -3.16
CA ALA A 32 9.08 -6.62 -2.83
C ALA A 32 9.55 -5.36 -2.08
N GLN A 33 8.69 -4.33 -1.96
CA GLN A 33 8.98 -3.05 -1.30
C GLN A 33 10.21 -2.33 -1.90
N VAL A 34 10.28 -2.27 -3.23
CA VAL A 34 11.36 -1.62 -3.96
C VAL A 34 10.85 -0.63 -5.00
N VAL A 35 11.60 0.46 -5.20
CA VAL A 35 11.44 1.39 -6.30
C VAL A 35 12.57 1.15 -7.30
N LYS A 36 12.24 0.87 -8.55
CA LYS A 36 13.19 0.72 -9.65
C LYS A 36 13.18 1.97 -10.51
N ALA A 37 14.36 2.48 -10.80
CA ALA A 37 14.58 3.70 -11.59
C ALA A 37 15.70 3.45 -12.59
N GLY A 38 15.34 3.04 -13.81
CA GLY A 38 16.31 2.49 -14.76
C GLY A 38 17.01 1.26 -14.16
N ASP A 39 18.34 1.30 -14.09
CA ASP A 39 19.16 0.20 -13.54
C ASP A 39 19.32 0.23 -12.01
N LYS A 40 18.76 1.24 -11.33
CA LYS A 40 18.86 1.37 -9.87
C LYS A 40 17.63 0.83 -9.16
N THR A 41 17.85 0.18 -8.02
CA THR A 41 16.80 -0.35 -7.15
C THR A 41 16.95 0.21 -5.74
N TYR A 42 15.86 0.73 -5.17
CA TYR A 42 15.80 1.36 -3.87
C TYR A 42 14.77 0.66 -3.00
N SER A 43 15.22 0.01 -1.92
CA SER A 43 14.30 -0.59 -0.95
C SER A 43 13.66 0.49 -0.07
N PHE A 44 12.35 0.41 0.13
CA PHE A 44 11.63 1.27 1.07
C PHE A 44 10.90 0.42 2.11
N LYS A 45 10.56 1.02 3.25
CA LYS A 45 9.68 0.39 4.23
C LYS A 45 8.32 1.08 4.21
N ILE A 46 7.28 0.27 4.34
CA ILE A 46 5.91 0.71 4.56
C ILE A 46 5.32 -0.15 5.68
N ASP A 47 4.37 0.44 6.41
CA ASP A 47 3.58 -0.24 7.41
C ASP A 47 2.78 -1.42 6.79
N ASP A 48 2.77 -2.57 7.48
CA ASP A 48 2.22 -3.81 6.95
C ASP A 48 0.71 -3.72 6.71
N PHE A 49 -0.01 -2.99 7.56
CA PHE A 49 -1.45 -2.75 7.39
C PHE A 49 -1.73 -1.94 6.13
N ARG A 50 -0.95 -0.87 5.89
CA ARG A 50 -1.07 -0.08 4.64
C ARG A 50 -0.69 -0.89 3.40
N ARG A 51 0.35 -1.71 3.48
CA ARG A 51 0.76 -2.62 2.41
C ARG A 51 -0.36 -3.60 2.08
N HIS A 52 -0.93 -4.25 3.09
CA HIS A 52 -2.05 -5.17 2.93
C HIS A 52 -3.26 -4.48 2.30
N CYS A 53 -3.61 -3.28 2.77
CA CYS A 53 -4.73 -2.51 2.20
C CYS A 53 -4.51 -2.22 0.72
N MET A 54 -3.31 -1.75 0.33
CA MET A 54 -3.02 -1.41 -1.06
C MET A 54 -2.89 -2.62 -1.98
N LEU A 55 -2.31 -3.73 -1.51
CA LEU A 55 -2.20 -4.97 -2.29
C LEU A 55 -3.55 -5.63 -2.54
N ASN A 56 -4.45 -5.59 -1.56
CA ASN A 56 -5.79 -6.19 -1.67
C ASN A 56 -6.83 -5.21 -2.23
N GLY A 57 -6.44 -4.00 -2.61
CA GLY A 57 -7.36 -2.96 -3.06
C GLY A 57 -8.42 -2.58 -2.00
N LEU A 58 -8.13 -2.87 -0.73
CA LEU A 58 -9.02 -2.58 0.39
C LEU A 58 -8.92 -1.08 0.68
N ASP A 59 -9.90 -0.33 0.18
CA ASP A 59 -10.20 0.98 0.72
C ASP A 59 -10.99 0.81 2.03
N SER A 60 -11.24 1.90 2.78
CA SER A 60 -11.80 1.87 4.16
C SER A 60 -13.10 1.05 4.31
N ILE A 61 -13.81 0.78 3.21
CA ILE A 61 -14.99 -0.08 3.12
C ILE A 61 -14.64 -1.58 3.17
N GLY A 62 -13.54 -2.02 2.56
CA GLY A 62 -13.06 -3.41 2.60
C GLY A 62 -12.66 -3.88 4.00
N LEU A 63 -12.14 -2.97 4.83
CA LEU A 63 -11.90 -3.21 6.27
C LEU A 63 -13.19 -3.40 7.07
N THR A 64 -14.28 -2.77 6.64
CA THR A 64 -15.60 -2.93 7.29
C THR A 64 -16.25 -4.25 6.85
N LEU A 65 -16.07 -4.65 5.59
CA LEU A 65 -16.54 -5.93 5.03
C LEU A 65 -15.78 -7.15 5.60
N GLN A 66 -14.57 -7.00 6.15
CA GLN A 66 -13.89 -8.08 6.88
C GLN A 66 -14.60 -8.46 8.20
N HIS A 67 -15.56 -7.66 8.65
CA HIS A 67 -16.43 -7.97 9.78
C HIS A 67 -17.80 -8.47 9.35
N GLU A 68 -18.06 -8.70 8.06
CA GLU A 68 -19.38 -9.12 7.56
C GLU A 68 -19.80 -10.49 8.12
N ASP A 69 -18.88 -11.45 8.22
CA ASP A 69 -19.12 -12.73 8.91
C ASP A 69 -19.41 -12.56 10.41
N ALA A 70 -18.71 -11.64 11.09
CA ALA A 70 -18.92 -11.36 12.50
C ALA A 70 -20.26 -10.62 12.77
N ILE A 71 -20.70 -9.80 11.81
CA ILE A 71 -22.01 -9.16 11.81
C ILE A 71 -23.09 -10.21 11.58
N ALA A 72 -22.93 -11.09 10.58
CA ALA A 72 -23.87 -12.18 10.30
C ALA A 72 -24.02 -13.13 11.49
N GLU A 73 -22.93 -13.52 12.15
CA GLU A 73 -22.98 -14.36 13.35
C GLU A 73 -23.66 -13.66 14.55
N TYR A 74 -23.53 -12.34 14.65
CA TYR A 74 -24.20 -11.54 15.68
C TYR A 74 -25.69 -11.38 15.39
N GLU A 75 -26.08 -11.12 14.13
CA GLU A 75 -27.47 -11.03 13.69
C GLU A 75 -28.20 -12.37 13.82
N ASP A 76 -27.52 -13.50 13.54
CA ASP A 76 -28.09 -14.84 13.74
C ASP A 76 -28.33 -15.17 15.24
N LYS A 77 -27.53 -14.57 16.12
CA LYS A 77 -27.66 -14.69 17.58
C LYS A 77 -28.63 -13.67 18.19
N GLN A 78 -29.24 -12.76 17.41
CA GLN A 78 -30.23 -11.83 17.95
C GLN A 78 -31.55 -12.54 18.26
N PRO A 79 -32.09 -12.40 19.48
CA PRO A 79 -33.39 -12.96 19.84
C PRO A 79 -34.52 -12.30 19.04
N GLU A 80 -35.51 -13.12 18.67
CA GLU A 80 -36.61 -12.82 17.73
C GLU A 80 -37.43 -11.54 18.05
N PHE A 81 -37.34 -11.00 19.26
CA PHE A 81 -38.04 -9.78 19.67
C PHE A 81 -37.33 -8.47 19.27
N MET A 82 -36.09 -8.53 18.76
CA MET A 82 -35.32 -7.37 18.28
C MET A 82 -35.32 -7.20 16.75
N ARG A 83 -36.05 -8.06 16.03
CA ARG A 83 -36.22 -8.00 14.57
C ARG A 83 -37.40 -7.12 14.15
#